data_AF-A0A086A674-F1
#
_entry.id   AF-A0A086A674-F1
#
_cell.length_a   1.000
_cell.length_b   1.000
_cell.length_c   1.000
_cell.angle_alpha   90.00
_cell.angle_beta   90.00
_cell.angle_gamma   90.00
#
_symmetry.space_group_name_H-M   'P 1'
#
loop_
_entity.id
_entity.type
_entity.pdbx_description
1 polymer ?
#
loop_
_entity_poly.entity_id
_entity_poly.type
_entity_poly.pdbx_seq_one_letter_code
_entity_poly.pdbx_strand_id
1 'polypeptide(L)'
;MQRLQLKPFSKTELIEGLKKTFPQYKIQTNFGSLQVRTSGFTLTGNVKINAHPETGKITTQTQLDSGFFLILYFPIGIYVMMKKEKIRKLENEVVEGIKKILNQEN
;
A
#
# COMPACT_ATOMS: atom_id res chain seq x y z
N MET A 1 -3.51 5.49 -6.25
CA MET A 1 -3.22 6.36 -5.10
C MET A 1 -4.51 6.63 -4.37
N GLN A 2 -4.58 6.20 -3.12
CA GLN A 2 -5.66 6.54 -2.21
C GLN A 2 -5.13 7.37 -1.05
N ARG A 3 -6.00 8.19 -0.48
CA ARG A 3 -5.68 9.08 0.65
C ARG A 3 -6.68 8.81 1.75
N LEU A 4 -6.18 8.60 2.96
CA LEU A 4 -6.96 8.38 4.16
C LEU A 4 -6.64 9.49 5.15
N GLN A 5 -7.68 10.05 5.75
CA GLN A 5 -7.59 10.96 6.88
C GLN A 5 -8.14 10.24 8.09
N LEU A 6 -7.29 10.06 9.09
CA LEU A 6 -7.59 9.37 10.34
C LEU A 6 -7.25 10.31 11.50
N LYS A 7 -7.51 9.88 12.73
CA LYS A 7 -6.94 10.50 13.93
C LYS A 7 -5.42 10.26 13.97
N PRO A 8 -4.63 11.09 14.66
CA PRO A 8 -3.22 10.78 14.91
C PRO A 8 -3.07 9.39 15.52
N PHE A 9 -2.04 8.65 15.11
CA PHE A 9 -1.87 7.25 15.46
C PHE A 9 -0.40 6.90 15.71
N SER A 10 -0.13 5.72 16.29
CA SER A 10 1.23 5.23 16.46
C SER A 10 1.73 4.53 15.19
N LYS A 11 2.92 4.93 14.72
CA LYS A 11 3.57 4.25 13.59
C LYS A 11 3.86 2.78 13.88
N THR A 12 4.24 2.46 15.12
CA THR A 12 4.53 1.09 15.55
C THR A 12 3.27 0.24 15.53
N GLU A 13 2.17 0.78 16.04
CA GLU A 13 0.85 0.12 16.02
C GLU A 13 0.41 -0.20 14.59
N LEU A 14 0.55 0.76 13.66
CA LEU A 14 0.25 0.51 12.25
C LEU A 14 1.12 -0.62 11.67
N ILE A 15 2.42 -0.64 11.96
CA ILE A 15 3.33 -1.67 11.44
C ILE A 15 2.99 -3.05 12.00
N GLU A 16 2.75 -3.15 13.31
CA GLU A 16 2.39 -4.41 13.95
C GLU A 16 1.01 -4.90 13.51
N GLY A 17 0.04 -3.99 13.43
CA GLY A 17 -1.29 -4.27 12.89
C GLY A 17 -1.20 -4.84 11.48
N LEU A 18 -0.41 -4.21 10.59
CA LEU A 18 -0.23 -4.71 9.23
C LEU A 18 0.41 -6.10 9.18
N LYS A 19 1.39 -6.39 10.04
CA LYS A 19 1.99 -7.74 10.14
C LYS A 19 0.98 -8.79 10.61
N LYS A 20 0.09 -8.42 11.54
CA LYS A 20 -0.97 -9.30 12.06
C LYS A 20 -2.11 -9.50 11.06
N THR A 21 -2.53 -8.44 10.37
CA THR A 21 -3.63 -8.48 9.38
C THR A 21 -3.21 -9.16 8.08
N PHE A 22 -1.93 -9.05 7.70
CA PHE A 22 -1.41 -9.59 6.45
C PHE A 22 -0.18 -10.49 6.66
N PRO A 23 -0.30 -11.61 7.40
CA PRO A 23 0.83 -12.50 7.67
C PRO A 23 1.42 -13.13 6.40
N GLN A 24 0.60 -13.27 5.35
CA GLN A 24 1.01 -13.80 4.04
C GLN A 24 1.77 -12.78 3.18
N TYR A 25 1.78 -11.49 3.56
CA TYR A 25 2.47 -10.44 2.82
C TYR A 25 3.76 -10.01 3.53
N LYS A 26 4.76 -9.66 2.74
CA LYS A 26 6.02 -9.10 3.22
C LYS A 26 5.83 -7.62 3.53
N ILE A 27 5.81 -7.29 4.81
CA ILE A 27 5.80 -5.91 5.31
C ILE A 27 7.24 -5.40 5.37
N GLN A 28 7.57 -4.40 4.55
CA GLN A 28 8.89 -3.78 4.52
C GLN A 28 8.85 -2.40 5.14
N THR A 29 9.82 -2.12 6.01
CA THR A 29 10.00 -0.83 6.69
C THR A 29 11.44 -0.36 6.47
N ASN A 30 11.75 0.17 5.28
CA ASN A 30 13.08 0.69 4.96
C ASN A 30 13.03 2.20 4.73
N PHE A 31 13.97 2.93 5.37
CA PHE A 31 14.24 4.37 5.21
C PHE A 31 12.98 5.23 5.04
N GLY A 32 12.11 5.23 6.06
CA GLY A 32 10.92 6.09 6.08
C GLY A 32 9.74 5.62 5.22
N SER A 33 9.91 4.59 4.38
CA SER A 33 8.82 4.03 3.57
C SER A 33 8.31 2.70 4.13
N LEU A 34 6.99 2.60 4.28
CA LEU A 34 6.29 1.37 4.65
C LEU A 34 5.72 0.75 3.38
N GLN A 35 5.85 -0.56 3.18
CA GLN A 35 5.36 -1.23 1.97
C GLN A 35 4.77 -2.60 2.29
N VAL A 36 3.64 -2.93 1.65
CA VAL A 36 3.01 -4.25 1.69
C VAL A 36 3.26 -4.93 0.36
N ARG A 37 3.96 -6.06 0.39
CA ARG A 37 4.35 -6.81 -0.83
C ARG A 37 3.86 -8.24 -0.80
N THR A 38 3.28 -8.70 -1.88
CA THR A 38 3.06 -10.15 -2.08
C THR A 38 4.40 -10.85 -2.27
N SER A 39 4.52 -12.12 -1.84
CA SER A 39 5.77 -12.92 -1.88
C SER A 39 6.28 -13.30 -3.28
N GLY A 40 5.77 -12.67 -4.35
CA GLY A 40 6.15 -12.92 -5.75
C GLY A 40 6.60 -11.66 -6.48
N PHE A 41 6.33 -11.59 -7.78
CA PHE A 41 6.72 -10.48 -8.65
C PHE A 41 6.28 -9.11 -8.12
N THR A 42 7.25 -8.25 -7.79
CA THR A 42 7.05 -7.02 -7.00
C THR A 42 6.38 -5.89 -7.76
N LEU A 43 6.28 -5.98 -9.09
CA LEU A 43 5.73 -4.88 -9.90
C LEU A 43 4.21 -4.73 -9.69
N THR A 44 3.45 -5.82 -9.65
CA THR A 44 1.98 -5.77 -9.57
C THR A 44 1.44 -6.13 -8.19
N GLY A 45 2.34 -6.50 -7.28
CA GLY A 45 2.02 -6.94 -5.92
C GLY A 45 2.72 -6.09 -4.86
N ASN A 46 2.78 -4.78 -5.04
CA ASN A 46 3.39 -3.85 -4.08
C ASN A 46 2.51 -2.62 -3.87
N VAL A 47 2.22 -2.32 -2.61
CA VAL A 47 1.55 -1.10 -2.17
C VAL A 47 2.48 -0.37 -1.21
N LYS A 48 2.94 0.81 -1.61
CA LYS A 48 3.69 1.71 -0.73
C LYS A 48 2.71 2.53 0.09
N ILE A 49 2.99 2.63 1.38
CA ILE A 49 2.22 3.38 2.37
C ILE A 49 3.10 4.51 2.86
N ASN A 50 2.67 5.75 2.63
CA ASN A 50 3.26 6.93 3.24
C ASN A 50 2.37 7.38 4.40
N ALA A 51 2.79 7.09 5.61
CA ALA A 51 2.10 7.46 6.83
C ALA A 51 2.71 8.71 7.45
N HIS A 52 1.87 9.67 7.82
CA HIS A 52 2.20 10.85 8.63
C HIS A 52 1.41 10.73 9.94
N PRO A 53 1.94 10.01 10.94
CA PRO A 53 1.19 9.63 12.13
C PRO A 53 0.71 10.86 12.93
N GLU A 54 1.53 11.90 13.04
CA GLU A 54 1.21 13.15 13.74
C GLU A 54 -0.03 13.88 13.20
N THR A 55 -0.28 13.77 11.90
CA THR A 55 -1.42 14.43 11.22
C THR A 55 -2.53 13.45 10.86
N GLY A 56 -2.40 12.17 11.25
CA GLY A 56 -3.35 11.12 10.92
C GLY A 56 -3.50 10.83 9.42
N LYS A 57 -2.58 11.33 8.58
CA LYS A 57 -2.68 11.22 7.12
C LYS A 57 -1.95 9.98 6.62
N ILE A 58 -2.63 9.17 5.83
CA ILE A 58 -2.02 8.02 5.13
C ILE A 58 -2.28 8.15 3.63
N THR A 59 -1.26 7.90 2.81
CA THR A 59 -1.43 7.76 1.36
C THR A 59 -0.86 6.44 0.86
N THR A 60 -1.57 5.81 -0.07
CA THR A 60 -1.10 4.60 -0.76
C THR A 60 -0.59 4.94 -2.15
N GLN A 61 0.44 4.23 -2.60
CA GLN A 61 1.01 4.36 -3.93
C GLN A 61 1.23 2.98 -4.52
N THR A 62 0.82 2.81 -5.77
CA THR A 62 1.02 1.59 -6.56
C THR A 62 1.75 1.92 -7.87
N GLN A 63 2.10 0.91 -8.65
CA GLN A 63 2.72 1.13 -9.96
C GLN A 63 1.78 1.81 -10.97
N LEU A 64 0.47 1.74 -10.78
CA LEU A 64 -0.49 2.48 -11.62
C LEU A 64 -0.33 4.00 -11.48
N ASP A 65 0.22 4.46 -10.35
CA ASP A 65 0.45 5.89 -10.09
C ASP A 65 1.73 6.40 -10.77
N SER A 66 2.56 5.51 -11.32
CA SER A 66 3.80 5.83 -12.04
C SER A 66 3.58 5.96 -13.54
N GLY A 67 2.52 6.68 -13.94
CA GLY A 67 2.00 6.73 -15.32
C GLY A 67 3.05 7.05 -16.41
N PHE A 68 4.07 7.85 -16.08
CA PHE A 68 5.18 8.17 -16.99
C PHE A 68 6.02 6.94 -17.36
N PHE A 69 6.25 6.03 -16.41
CA PHE A 69 7.02 4.79 -16.65
C PHE A 69 6.28 3.80 -17.53
N LEU A 70 4.94 3.79 -17.46
CA LEU A 70 4.08 2.87 -18.24
C LEU A 70 4.02 3.24 -19.73
N ILE A 71 4.20 4.52 -20.07
CA ILE A 71 4.15 5.00 -21.46
C ILE A 71 5.50 4.80 -22.17
N LEU A 72 6.62 5.01 -21.47
CA LEU A 72 7.97 4.89 -22.06
C LEU A 72 8.50 3.45 -22.16
N TYR A 73 8.06 2.53 -21.30
CA TYR A 73 8.56 1.15 -21.27
C TYR A 73 7.52 0.14 -21.78
N PHE A 74 7.37 0.10 -23.10
CA PHE A 74 6.73 -1.02 -23.81
C PHE A 74 7.69 -2.22 -23.72
N PRO A 75 7.37 -3.41 -23.16
CA PRO A 75 6.08 -4.08 -22.88
C PRO A 75 5.59 -4.04 -21.41
N ILE A 76 6.37 -3.45 -20.51
CA ILE A 76 6.09 -3.43 -19.07
C ILE A 76 4.81 -2.65 -18.76
N GLY A 77 4.59 -1.54 -19.49
CA GLY A 77 3.36 -0.75 -19.40
C GLY A 77 2.08 -1.55 -19.67
N ILE A 78 2.07 -2.33 -20.75
CA ILE A 78 0.94 -3.21 -21.10
C ILE A 78 0.70 -4.24 -20.00
N TYR A 79 1.76 -4.88 -19.52
CA TYR A 79 1.64 -5.89 -18.47
C TYR A 79 0.99 -5.32 -17.19
N VAL A 80 1.41 -4.13 -16.75
CA VAL A 80 0.82 -3.45 -15.58
C VAL A 80 -0.65 -3.12 -15.83
N MET A 81 -1.00 -2.64 -17.03
CA MET A 81 -2.38 -2.36 -17.40
C MET A 81 -3.26 -3.62 -17.42
N MET A 82 -2.76 -4.74 -17.95
CA MET A 82 -3.45 -6.04 -17.91
C MET A 82 -3.68 -6.54 -16.47
N LYS A 83 -2.84 -6.13 -15.52
CA LYS A 83 -2.96 -6.50 -14.10
C LYS A 83 -3.56 -5.39 -13.23
N LYS A 84 -4.12 -4.34 -13.85
CA LYS A 84 -4.71 -3.17 -13.16
C LYS A 84 -5.70 -3.56 -12.07
N GLU A 85 -6.61 -4.49 -12.37
CA GLU A 85 -7.61 -4.94 -11.39
C GLU A 85 -6.97 -5.64 -10.18
N LYS A 86 -5.98 -6.50 -10.42
CA LYS A 86 -5.22 -7.15 -9.36
C LYS A 86 -4.51 -6.12 -8.47
N ILE A 87 -3.88 -5.11 -9.07
CA ILE A 87 -3.19 -4.03 -8.34
C ILE A 87 -4.19 -3.25 -7.48
N ARG A 88 -5.34 -2.87 -8.05
CA ARG A 88 -6.40 -2.14 -7.33
C ARG A 88 -7.01 -2.97 -6.20
N LYS A 89 -7.23 -4.27 -6.42
CA LYS A 89 -7.73 -5.19 -5.40
C LYS A 89 -6.77 -5.23 -4.20
N LEU A 90 -5.47 -5.34 -4.46
CA LEU A 90 -4.46 -5.30 -3.40
C LEU A 90 -4.41 -3.94 -2.69
N GLU A 91 -4.46 -2.82 -3.43
CA GLU A 91 -4.51 -1.48 -2.82
C GLU A 91 -5.73 -1.33 -1.90
N ASN A 92 -6.90 -1.76 -2.36
CA ASN A 92 -8.14 -1.71 -1.58
C ASN A 92 -8.05 -2.60 -0.34
N GLU A 93 -7.55 -3.83 -0.48
CA GLU A 93 -7.36 -4.76 0.64
C GLU A 93 -6.46 -4.15 1.72
N VAL A 94 -5.34 -3.54 1.31
CA VAL A 94 -4.43 -2.84 2.22
C VAL A 94 -5.11 -1.65 2.89
N VAL A 95 -5.84 -0.83 2.13
CA VAL A 95 -6.58 0.33 2.65
C VAL A 95 -7.62 -0.08 3.69
N GLU A 96 -8.41 -1.11 3.41
CA GLU A 96 -9.41 -1.64 4.34
C GLU A 96 -8.75 -2.24 5.58
N GLY A 97 -7.61 -2.92 5.43
CA GLY A 97 -6.81 -3.36 6.57
C GLY A 97 -6.33 -2.20 7.44
N ILE A 98 -5.80 -1.14 6.84
CA ILE A 98 -5.35 0.07 7.56
C ILE A 98 -6.51 0.72 8.32
N LYS A 99 -7.68 0.86 7.69
CA LYS A 99 -8.88 1.38 8.35
C LYS A 99 -9.25 0.52 9.56
N LYS A 100 -9.27 -0.81 9.43
CA LYS A 100 -9.58 -1.70 10.56
C LYS A 100 -8.56 -1.62 11.70
N ILE A 101 -7.28 -1.44 11.38
CA ILE A 101 -6.22 -1.32 12.38
C ILE A 101 -6.35 -0.01 13.17
N LEU A 102 -6.64 1.10 12.48
CA LEU A 102 -6.55 2.45 13.06
C LEU A 102 -7.91 3.09 13.42
N ASN A 103 -9.02 2.62 12.85
CA ASN A 103 -10.37 2.93 13.30
C ASN A 103 -10.88 1.75 14.13
N GLN A 104 -10.29 1.51 15.31
CA GLN A 104 -11.00 0.74 16.33
C GLN A 104 -12.32 1.46 16.62
N GLU A 105 -13.40 1.03 15.96
CA GLU A 105 -14.76 1.23 16.44
C GLU A 105 -14.84 0.48 17.78
N ASN A 106 -14.58 1.22 18.87
CA ASN A 106 -15.32 1.07 20.11
C ASN A 106 -16.41 2.15 20.10
#